data_AF-A0A6C0F2F2-F1
#
_entry.id   AF-A0A6C0F2F2-F1
#
_cell.length_a   1.000
_cell.length_b   1.000
_cell.length_c   1.000
_cell.angle_alpha   90.00
_cell.angle_beta   90.00
_cell.angle_gamma   90.00
#
_symmetry.space_group_name_H-M   'P 1'
#
loop_
_entity.id
_entity.type
_entity.pdbx_description
1 polymer ?
#
loop_
_entity_poly.entity_id
_entity_poly.type
_entity_poly.pdbx_seq_one_letter_code
_entity_poly.pdbx_strand_id
1 'polypeptide(L)'
;MSHTKEASVPSMMPDMSDLMTRLIKYAFEGIAVALAAYFFSGKLKINEIGMISLTAMATFAVLDVYAPSVGASARTGAGFGIGAGLVGFPA
;
A
#
# COMPACT_ATOMS: atom_id res chain seq x y z
N MET A 1 30.02 20.67 -22.30
CA MET A 1 30.06 20.39 -20.86
C MET A 1 28.66 19.96 -20.44
N SER A 2 28.27 18.76 -20.86
CA SER A 2 26.92 18.21 -20.70
C SER A 2 26.82 17.51 -19.36
N HIS A 3 25.93 18.01 -18.52
CA HIS A 3 25.54 17.40 -17.26
C HIS A 3 25.08 15.95 -17.51
N THR A 4 25.94 15.00 -17.17
CA THR A 4 25.57 13.60 -17.03
C THR A 4 24.67 13.51 -15.81
N LYS A 5 23.36 13.41 -16.08
CA LYS A 5 22.33 13.06 -15.11
C LYS A 5 22.76 11.77 -14.42
N GLU A 6 23.20 11.88 -13.16
CA GLU A 6 23.47 10.71 -12.33
C GLU A 6 22.24 9.82 -12.33
N ALA A 7 22.39 8.62 -12.88
CA ALA A 7 21.48 7.54 -12.62
C ALA A 7 21.59 7.26 -11.12
N SER A 8 20.61 7.75 -10.37
CA SER A 8 20.42 7.44 -8.95
C SER A 8 20.29 5.92 -8.84
N VAL A 9 21.41 5.30 -8.50
CA VAL A 9 21.48 3.91 -8.03
C VAL A 9 20.37 3.76 -6.98
N PRO A 10 19.45 2.79 -7.08
CA PRO A 10 18.51 2.53 -6.01
C PRO A 10 19.35 2.24 -4.77
N SER A 11 19.42 3.20 -3.85
CA SER A 11 19.97 2.97 -2.53
C SER A 11 19.14 1.82 -1.95
N MET A 12 19.83 0.74 -1.59
CA MET A 12 19.22 -0.44 -0.94
C MET A 12 18.50 -0.09 0.38
N MET A 13 18.55 1.19 0.79
CA MET A 13 17.89 1.78 1.95
C MET A 13 16.95 2.88 1.47
N PRO A 14 15.66 2.86 1.87
CA PRO A 14 14.74 3.96 1.65
C PRO A 14 15.38 5.25 2.15
N ASP A 15 15.37 6.28 1.32
CA ASP A 15 15.85 7.59 1.71
C ASP A 15 14.99 8.13 2.86
N MET A 16 15.59 8.88 3.79
CA MET A 16 14.85 9.38 4.96
C MET A 16 13.67 10.28 4.54
N SER A 17 13.84 11.02 3.45
CA SER A 17 12.80 11.83 2.81
C SER A 17 11.63 10.98 2.29
N ASP A 18 11.91 9.83 1.68
CA ASP A 18 10.88 8.89 1.20
C ASP A 18 10.14 8.26 2.37
N LEU A 19 10.85 7.87 3.43
CA LEU A 19 10.24 7.34 4.65
C LEU A 19 9.29 8.35 5.29
N MET A 20 9.71 9.62 5.38
CA MET A 20 8.86 10.69 5.91
C MET A 20 7.64 10.94 5.03
N THR A 21 7.80 10.95 3.71
CA THR A 21 6.69 11.13 2.77
C THR A 21 5.66 10.01 2.90
N ARG A 22 6.12 8.77 3.02
CA ARG A 22 5.28 7.59 3.28
C ARG A 22 4.57 7.66 4.62
N LEU A 23 5.28 8.05 5.68
CA LEU A 23 4.71 8.21 7.02
C LEU A 23 3.54 9.20 7.02
N ILE A 24 3.72 10.36 6.37
CA ILE A 24 2.69 11.38 6.23
C ILE A 24 1.50 10.83 5.45
N LYS A 25 1.75 10.14 4.32
CA LYS A 25 0.69 9.51 3.51
C LYS A 25 -0.15 8.54 4.36
N TYR A 26 0.46 7.61 5.08
CA TYR A 26 -0.27 6.62 5.89
C TYR A 26 -1.03 7.26 7.05
N ALA A 27 -0.54 8.36 7.61
CA ALA A 27 -1.25 9.12 8.64
C ALA A 27 -2.55 9.73 8.08
N PHE A 28 -2.52 10.31 6.88
CA PHE A 28 -3.73 10.83 6.22
C PHE A 28 -4.71 9.70 5.86
N GLU A 29 -4.22 8.56 5.37
CA GLU A 29 -5.06 7.39 5.07
C GLU A 29 -5.73 6.83 6.34
N GLY A 30 -5.00 6.74 7.45
CA GLY A 30 -5.53 6.31 8.75
C GLY A 30 -6.64 7.24 9.27
N ILE A 31 -6.45 8.55 9.14
CA ILE A 31 -7.48 9.56 9.50
C ILE A 31 -8.71 9.40 8.60
N ALA A 32 -8.54 9.16 7.30
CA ALA A 32 -9.67 8.94 6.39
C ALA A 32 -10.51 7.72 6.80
N VAL A 33 -9.88 6.61 7.21
CA VAL A 33 -10.59 5.42 7.72
C VAL A 33 -11.31 5.71 9.04
N ALA A 34 -10.68 6.46 9.95
CA ALA A 34 -11.29 6.85 11.20
C ALA A 34 -12.53 7.74 10.99
N LEU A 35 -12.49 8.65 10.03
CA LEU A 35 -13.64 9.46 9.61
C LEU A 35 -14.76 8.60 9.01
N ALA A 36 -14.41 7.62 8.17
CA ALA A 36 -15.40 6.69 7.62
C ALA A 36 -16.09 5.87 8.72
N ALA A 37 -15.33 5.37 9.70
CA ALA A 37 -15.86 4.63 10.85
C ALA A 37 -16.78 5.51 11.71
N TYR A 38 -16.38 6.77 11.95
CA TYR A 38 -17.21 7.74 12.65
C TYR A 38 -18.53 8.00 11.92
N PHE A 39 -18.48 8.19 10.60
CA PHE A 39 -19.68 8.44 9.79
C PHE A 39 -20.63 7.23 9.76
N PHE A 40 -20.09 6.01 9.76
CA PHE A 40 -20.90 4.79 9.69
C PHE A 40 -21.60 4.45 11.01
N SER A 41 -20.90 4.60 12.14
CA SER A 41 -21.41 4.10 13.43
C SER A 41 -21.91 5.20 14.37
N GLY A 42 -21.47 6.46 14.21
CA GLY A 42 -21.95 7.66 14.93
C GLY A 42 -21.85 7.66 16.47
N LYS A 43 -21.63 6.49 17.09
CA LYS A 43 -21.66 6.22 18.54
C LYS A 43 -20.29 5.82 19.09
N LEU A 44 -19.23 5.99 18.30
CA LEU A 44 -17.88 5.62 18.69
C LEU A 44 -17.31 6.63 19.68
N LYS A 45 -16.63 6.14 20.71
CA LYS A 45 -15.85 6.98 21.62
C LYS A 45 -14.60 7.47 20.91
N ILE A 46 -14.11 8.65 21.32
CA ILE A 46 -12.88 9.24 20.75
C ILE A 46 -11.67 8.29 20.84
N ASN A 47 -11.61 7.47 21.89
CA ASN A 47 -10.55 6.48 22.09
C ASN A 47 -10.61 5.34 21.06
N GLU A 48 -11.82 4.92 20.65
CA GLU A 48 -12.01 3.88 19.63
C GLU A 48 -11.61 4.41 18.25
N ILE A 49 -11.97 5.65 17.94
CA ILE A 49 -11.59 6.33 16.69
C ILE A 49 -10.05 6.46 16.58
N GLY A 50 -9.39 6.81 17.68
CA GLY A 50 -7.92 6.84 17.76
C GLY A 50 -7.29 5.47 17.50
N MET A 51 -7.82 4.41 18.10
CA MET A 51 -7.33 3.04 17.89
C MET A 51 -7.57 2.54 16.47
N ILE A 52 -8.71 2.87 15.85
CA ILE A 52 -9.00 2.56 14.45
C ILE A 52 -7.98 3.24 13.54
N SER A 53 -7.74 4.54 13.74
CA SER A 53 -6.76 5.31 12.95
C SER A 53 -5.36 4.69 13.03
N LEU A 54 -4.88 4.41 14.25
CA LEU A 54 -3.54 3.85 14.48
C LEU A 54 -3.38 2.46 13.85
N THR A 55 -4.39 1.60 14.01
CA THR A 55 -4.37 0.24 13.45
C THR A 55 -4.43 0.28 11.92
N ALA A 56 -5.26 1.17 11.35
CA ALA A 56 -5.36 1.37 9.92
C ALA A 56 -4.05 1.90 9.32
N MET A 57 -3.43 2.90 9.95
CA MET A 57 -2.12 3.43 9.57
C MET A 57 -1.06 2.32 9.54
N ALA A 58 -0.99 1.49 10.58
CA ALA A 58 -0.04 0.37 10.63
C ALA A 58 -0.32 -0.66 9.52
N THR A 59 -1.58 -0.95 9.24
CA THR A 59 -1.98 -1.89 8.18
C THR A 59 -1.62 -1.35 6.81
N PHE A 60 -1.89 -0.07 6.50
CA PHE A 60 -1.52 0.54 5.23
C PHE A 60 -0.02 0.65 5.03
N ALA A 61 0.74 0.93 6.10
CA ALA A 61 2.20 0.91 6.04
C ALA A 61 2.74 -0.47 5.63
N VAL A 62 2.17 -1.54 6.20
CA VAL A 62 2.51 -2.92 5.81
C VAL A 62 2.11 -3.17 4.35
N LEU A 63 0.87 -2.85 3.97
CA LEU A 63 0.38 -3.09 2.61
C LEU A 63 1.19 -2.33 1.55
N ASP A 64 1.66 -1.11 1.78
CA ASP A 64 2.46 -0.35 0.80
C ASP A 64 3.84 -0.97 0.56
N VAL A 65 4.40 -1.67 1.57
CA VAL A 65 5.66 -2.42 1.42
C VAL A 65 5.44 -3.74 0.67
N TYR A 66 4.34 -4.45 0.94
CA TYR A 66 4.06 -5.75 0.33
C TYR A 66 3.26 -5.70 -0.98
N ALA A 67 2.62 -4.58 -1.31
CA ALA A 67 1.86 -4.40 -2.54
C ALA A 67 2.62 -4.80 -3.83
N PRO A 68 3.91 -4.44 -4.03
CA PRO A 68 4.62 -4.83 -5.25
C PRO A 68 4.84 -6.35 -5.36
N SER A 69 5.17 -7.04 -4.26
CA SER A 69 5.42 -8.49 -4.29
C SER A 69 4.13 -9.29 -4.47
N VAL A 70 3.05 -8.88 -3.79
CA VAL A 70 1.72 -9.48 -3.94
C VAL A 70 1.15 -9.22 -5.33
N GLY A 71 1.32 -7.99 -5.86
CA GLY A 71 0.82 -7.60 -7.17
C GLY A 71 1.45 -8.36 -8.33
N ALA A 72 2.75 -8.67 -8.26
CA ALA A 72 3.42 -9.48 -9.28
C ALA A 72 2.82 -10.90 -9.37
N SER A 73 2.71 -11.57 -8.21
CA SER A 73 2.16 -12.94 -8.13
C SER A 73 0.69 -12.98 -8.54
N ALA A 74 -0.12 -11.99 -8.12
CA ALA A 74 -1.53 -11.89 -8.48
C ALA A 74 -1.74 -11.74 -9.99
N ARG A 75 -0.95 -10.90 -10.67
CA ARG A 75 -1.02 -10.75 -12.12
C ARG A 75 -0.58 -12.00 -12.85
N THR A 76 0.49 -12.67 -12.40
CA THR A 76 0.93 -13.93 -13.01
C THR A 76 -0.12 -15.02 -12.85
N GLY A 77 -0.70 -15.18 -11.66
CA GLY A 77 -1.78 -16.14 -11.40
C GLY A 77 -3.03 -15.86 -12.23
N ALA A 78 -3.46 -14.60 -12.31
CA ALA A 78 -4.60 -14.20 -13.14
C ALA A 78 -4.32 -14.38 -14.64
N GLY A 79 -3.13 -14.00 -15.11
CA GLY A 79 -2.71 -14.18 -16.50
C GLY A 79 -2.61 -15.64 -16.91
N PHE A 80 -2.06 -16.49 -16.03
CA PHE A 80 -2.07 -17.94 -16.23
C PHE A 80 -3.50 -18.49 -16.24
N GLY A 81 -4.33 -18.12 -15.28
CA GLY A 81 -5.72 -18.61 -15.19
C GLY A 81 -6.55 -18.24 -16.43
N ILE A 82 -6.41 -17.00 -16.92
CA ILE A 82 -7.06 -16.56 -18.16
C ILE A 82 -6.49 -17.33 -19.36
N GLY A 83 -5.16 -17.43 -19.50
CA GLY A 83 -4.52 -18.13 -20.62
C GLY A 83 -4.83 -19.63 -20.65
N ALA A 84 -4.77 -20.30 -19.51
CA ALA A 84 -5.11 -21.71 -19.34
C ALA A 84 -6.57 -21.99 -19.72
N GLY A 85 -7.50 -21.13 -19.29
CA GLY A 85 -8.90 -21.23 -19.66
C GLY A 85 -9.17 -21.05 -21.15
N LEU A 86 -8.37 -20.23 -21.85
CA LEU A 86 -8.50 -20.01 -23.30
C LEU A 86 -7.97 -21.19 -24.13
N VAL A 87 -6.98 -21.94 -23.63
CA VAL A 87 -6.39 -23.08 -24.36
C VAL A 87 -6.91 -24.44 -23.89
N GLY A 88 -7.82 -24.47 -22.91
CA GLY A 88 -8.39 -25.71 -22.37
C GLY A 88 -7.43 -26.48 -21.45
N PHE A 89 -6.51 -25.79 -20.76
CA PHE A 89 -5.62 -26.41 -19.78
C PHE A 89 -6.30 -26.54 -18.40
N PRO A 90 -6.10 -27.63 -17.64
CA PRO A 90 -5.38 -28.85 -18.01
C PRO A 90 -6.35 -29.86 -18.61
N ALA A 91 -6.17 -30.20 -19.89
CA ALA A 91 -6.82 -31.37 -20.51
C ALA A 91 -6.07 -32.65 -20.13
#